data_AF-A0A8T5TDW9-F1
#
_entry.id   AF-A0A8T5TDW9-F1
#
_cell.length_a   1.000
_cell.length_b   1.000
_cell.length_c   1.000
_cell.angle_alpha   90.00
_cell.angle_beta   90.00
_cell.angle_gamma   90.00
#
_symmetry.space_group_name_H-M   'P 1'
#
loop_
_entity.id
_entity.type
_entity.pdbx_description
1 polymer ?
#
loop_
_entity_poly.entity_id
_entity_poly.type
_entity_poly.pdbx_seq_one_letter_code
_entity_poly.pdbx_strand_id
1 'polypeptide(L)' 'MTVLKAKDIREMNENERLRTLTDLRQELMMLYSMQTGGGLADNPAKAKQLRKQIARVLTVMNEVEVKEVEYEY' A
#
# COMPACT_ATOMS: atom_id res chain seq x y z
N MET A 1 -14.45 0.84 -2.59
CA MET A 1 -13.20 0.29 -2.03
C MET A 1 -13.14 0.56 -0.54
N THR A 2 -12.81 -0.46 0.24
CA THR A 2 -12.55 -0.34 1.68
C THR A 2 -11.16 0.27 1.88
N VAL A 3 -11.06 1.27 2.76
CA VAL A 3 -9.80 1.95 3.06
C VAL A 3 -9.02 1.09 4.06
N LEU A 4 -7.80 0.66 3.69
CA LEU A 4 -6.91 -0.10 4.57
C LEU A 4 -6.52 0.75 5.79
N LYS A 5 -6.87 0.29 7.00
CA LYS A 5 -6.59 1.02 8.25
C LYS A 5 -5.22 0.61 8.77
N ALA A 6 -4.56 1.54 9.46
CA ALA A 6 -3.25 1.27 10.05
C ALA A 6 -3.26 0.18 11.13
N LYS A 7 -4.40 -0.01 11.83
CA LYS A 7 -4.56 -1.08 12.82
C LYS A 7 -4.41 -2.45 12.17
N ASP A 8 -5.19 -2.68 11.11
CA ASP A 8 -5.20 -3.92 10.33
C ASP A 8 -3.80 -4.25 9.79
N ILE A 9 -3.04 -3.25 9.32
CA ILE A 9 -1.67 -3.44 8.79
C ILE A 9 -0.69 -3.83 9.90
N ARG A 10 -0.85 -3.31 11.13
CA ARG A 10 0.01 -3.66 12.26
C ARG A 10 -0.22 -5.10 12.72
N GLU A 11 -1.42 -5.61 12.56
CA GLU A 11 -1.77 -7.02 12.86
C GLU A 11 -1.23 -8.01 11.82
N MET A 12 -0.95 -7.55 10.58
CA MET A 12 -0.31 -8.37 9.55
C MET A 12 1.13 -8.72 9.92
N ASN A 13 1.56 -9.92 9.54
CA ASN A 13 2.98 -10.29 9.57
C ASN A 13 3.76 -9.64 8.40
N GLU A 14 5.09 -9.70 8.45
CA GLU A 14 5.96 -9.08 7.44
C GLU A 14 5.65 -9.53 6.01
N ASN A 15 5.49 -10.84 5.80
CA ASN A 15 5.17 -11.43 4.49
C ASN A 15 3.81 -10.95 3.96
N GLU A 16 2.81 -10.83 4.83
CA GLU A 16 1.49 -10.30 4.49
C GLU A 16 1.55 -8.83 4.11
N ARG A 17 2.35 -8.02 4.83
CA ARG A 17 2.57 -6.60 4.47
C ARG A 17 3.25 -6.48 3.11
N LEU A 18 4.26 -7.31 2.83
CA LEU A 18 4.96 -7.35 1.53
C LEU A 18 4.03 -7.76 0.38
N ARG A 19 3.21 -8.79 0.58
CA ARG A 19 2.18 -9.19 -0.40
C ARG A 19 1.19 -8.07 -0.64
N THR A 20 0.63 -7.49 0.43
CA THR A 20 -0.31 -6.37 0.34
C THR A 20 0.29 -5.17 -0.40
N LEU A 21 1.56 -4.85 -0.13
CA LEU A 21 2.28 -3.78 -0.83
C LEU A 21 2.41 -4.07 -2.33
N THR A 22 2.71 -5.32 -2.69
CA THR A 22 2.88 -5.76 -4.07
C THR A 22 1.56 -5.66 -4.83
N ASP A 23 0.47 -6.17 -4.24
CA ASP A 23 -0.87 -6.13 -4.82
C ASP A 23 -1.34 -4.69 -5.07
N LEU A 24 -1.15 -3.80 -4.08
CA LEU A 24 -1.50 -2.38 -4.21
C LEU A 24 -0.70 -1.66 -5.31
N ARG A 25 0.58 -2.02 -5.48
CA ARG A 25 1.43 -1.48 -6.57
C ARG A 25 1.00 -2.00 -7.93
N GLN A 26 0.64 -3.28 -8.03
CA GLN A 26 0.11 -3.87 -9.27
C GLN A 26 -1.21 -3.21 -9.67
N GLU A 27 -2.14 -3.01 -8.73
CA GLU A 27 -3.40 -2.34 -9.01
C GLU A 27 -3.18 -0.90 -9.49
N LEU A 28 -2.25 -0.17 -8.87
CA LEU A 28 -1.88 1.19 -9.30
C LEU A 28 -1.28 1.19 -10.72
N MET A 29 -0.44 0.22 -11.05
CA MET A 29 0.16 0.08 -12.38
C MET A 29 -0.89 -0.22 -13.44
N MET A 30 -1.83 -1.13 -13.17
CA MET A 30 -2.94 -1.43 -14.07
C MET A 30 -3.79 -0.19 -14.32
N LEU A 31 -4.12 0.56 -13.26
CA LEU A 31 -4.88 1.80 -13.38
C LEU A 31 -4.15 2.84 -14.24
N TYR A 32 -2.84 2.97 -14.05
CA TYR A 32 -2.02 3.89 -14.86
C TYR A 32 -2.00 3.47 -16.34
N SER A 33 -1.80 2.18 -16.62
CA SER A 33 -1.82 1.64 -17.99
C SER A 33 -3.15 1.91 -18.70
N MET A 34 -4.28 1.72 -18.01
CA MET A 34 -5.61 2.03 -18.54
C MET A 34 -5.78 3.53 -18.85
N GLN A 35 -5.30 4.40 -17.96
CA GLN A 35 -5.36 5.86 -18.13
C GLN A 35 -4.51 6.32 -19.33
N THR A 36 -3.32 5.77 -19.53
CA THR A 36 -2.42 6.16 -20.63
C THR A 36 -2.81 5.52 -21.96
N GLY A 37 -3.42 4.33 -21.93
CA GLY A 37 -3.80 3.55 -23.12
C GLY A 37 -5.08 4.02 -23.82
N GLY A 38 -5.70 5.12 -23.37
CA GLY A 38 -6.95 5.64 -23.95
C GLY A 38 -8.21 4.85 -23.56
N GLY A 39 -8.12 3.99 -22.54
CA GLY A 39 -9.30 3.34 -21.95
C GLY A 39 -10.14 4.34 -21.15
N LEU A 40 -11.41 4.02 -20.87
CA LEU A 40 -12.21 4.81 -19.94
C LEU A 40 -11.46 4.89 -18.61
N ALA A 41 -11.08 6.11 -18.22
CA ALA A 41 -10.51 6.35 -16.91
C ALA A 41 -11.56 6.03 -15.84
N ASP A 42 -11.30 5.01 -15.03
CA ASP A 42 -12.02 4.78 -13.78
C ASP A 42 -11.86 6.01 -12.87
N ASN A 43 -12.62 6.08 -11.77
CA ASN A 43 -12.64 7.23 -10.85
C ASN A 43 -11.22 7.77 -10.54
N PRO A 44 -10.89 9.05 -10.86
CA PRO A 44 -9.54 9.59 -10.66
C PRO A 44 -9.10 9.61 -9.19
N ALA A 45 -10.06 9.56 -8.25
CA ALA A 45 -9.76 9.43 -6.82
C ALA A 45 -9.10 8.09 -6.46
N LYS A 46 -9.28 7.05 -7.28
CA LYS A 46 -8.78 5.68 -7.06
C LYS A 46 -7.27 5.63 -6.96
N ALA A 47 -6.57 6.26 -7.90
CA ALA A 47 -5.11 6.36 -7.89
C ALA A 47 -4.59 7.06 -6.62
N LYS A 48 -5.28 8.13 -6.19
CA LYS A 48 -4.95 8.85 -4.94
C LYS A 48 -5.16 7.97 -3.71
N GLN A 49 -6.21 7.15 -3.68
CA GLN A 49 -6.48 6.22 -2.58
C GLN A 49 -5.43 5.11 -2.51
N LEU A 50 -5.11 4.47 -3.64
CA LEU A 50 -4.07 3.44 -3.71
C LEU A 50 -2.71 3.95 -3.24
N ARG A 51 -2.28 5.15 -3.71
CA ARG A 51 -1.04 5.77 -3.24
C ARG A 51 -1.02 6.00 -1.73
N LYS A 52 -2.15 6.42 -1.14
CA LYS A 52 -2.27 6.59 0.32
C LYS A 52 -2.22 5.26 1.07
N GLN A 53 -2.79 4.19 0.51
CA GLN A 53 -2.72 2.86 1.12
C GLN A 53 -1.30 2.31 1.07
N ILE A 54 -0.60 2.42 -0.07
CA ILE A 54 0.82 2.07 -0.21
C ILE A 54 1.67 2.80 0.83
N ALA A 55 1.47 4.13 0.97
CA ALA A 55 2.19 4.93 1.94
C ALA A 55 1.98 4.42 3.38
N ARG A 56 0.74 4.08 3.77
CA ARG A 56 0.47 3.53 5.10
C ARG A 56 1.16 2.20 5.36
N VAL A 57 1.18 1.29 4.37
CA VAL A 57 1.87 0.00 4.51
C VAL A 57 3.35 0.23 4.75
N LEU A 58 3.99 1.07 3.93
CA LEU A 58 5.40 1.42 4.09
C LEU A 58 5.70 2.08 5.44
N THR A 59 4.84 3.00 5.89
CA THR A 59 5.01 3.62 7.21
C THR A 59 4.98 2.59 8.34
N VAL A 60 4.01 1.66 8.33
CA VAL A 60 3.92 0.63 9.38
C VAL A 60 5.10 -0.34 9.32
N MET A 61 5.57 -0.70 8.12
CA MET A 61 6.79 -1.53 7.99
C MET A 61 7.98 -0.84 8.63
N ASN A 62 8.19 0.45 8.34
CA ASN A 62 9.26 1.24 8.94
C ASN A 62 9.09 1.44 10.46
N GLU A 63 7.84 1.61 10.95
CA GLU A 63 7.56 1.67 12.40
C GLU A 63 8.01 0.39 13.13
N VAL A 64 7.91 -0.78 12.49
CA VAL A 64 8.31 -2.07 13.08
C VAL A 64 9.82 -2.25 13.00
N GLU A 65 10.42 -1.97 11.85
CA GLU A 65 11.88 -2.06 11.66
C GLU A 65 12.64 -1.15 12.64
N VAL A 66 12.21 0.11 12.80
CA VAL A 66 12.84 1.03 13.76
C VAL A 66 12.73 0.52 15.20
N LYS A 67 11.59 -0.09 15.57
CA LYS A 67 11.43 -0.68 16.90
C LYS A 67 12.35 -1.88 17.10
N GLU A 68 12.45 -2.78 16.12
CA GLU A 68 13.35 -3.93 16.19
C GLU A 68 14.80 -3.49 16.41
N VAL A 69 15.25 -2.47 15.67
CA VAL A 69 16.58 -1.88 15.83
C VAL A 69 16.75 -1.24 17.22
N GLU A 70 15.76 -0.53 17.75
CA GLU A 70 15.81 0.04 19.12
C GLU A 70 15.97 -1.03 20.21
N TYR A 71 15.40 -2.23 20.03
CA TYR A 71 15.52 -3.33 20.99
C TYR A 71 16.84 -4.10 20.90
N GLU A 72 17.59 -3.95 19.81
CA GLU A 72 18.84 -4.67 19.55
C GLU A 72 20.08 -3.99 20.18
N TYR A 73 19.91 -2.80 20.76
CA TYR A 73 20.94 -2.01 21.47
C TYR A 73 20.74 -2.01 22.99
#